data_AF-A0A7V6QPG5-F1
#
_entry.id   AF-A0A7V6QPG5-F1
#
_cell.length_a   1.000
_cell.length_b   1.000
_cell.length_c   1.000
_cell.angle_alpha   90.00
_cell.angle_beta   90.00
_cell.angle_gamma   90.00
#
_symmetry.space_group_name_H-M   'P 1'
#
loop_
_entity.id
_entity.type
_entity.pdbx_description
1 polymer ?
#
loop_
_entity_poly.entity_id
_entity_poly.type
_entity_poly.pdbx_seq_one_letter_code
_entity_poly.pdbx_strand_id
1 'polypeptide(L)'
;MEITSHTVEKLQDPTGILAGDRYEFILQIEVPEDDDLFSEKGVYLKAIIAVAEDAVRVAQYQFFESVTNEYIDLELEDDEKEFIVDYCKQHIE
;
A
#
# COMPACT_ATOMS: atom_id res chain seq x y z
N MET A 1 -10.13 -4.24 -8.10
CA MET A 1 -9.20 -4.52 -6.98
C MET A 1 -9.96 -4.68 -5.67
N GLU A 2 -9.68 -5.71 -4.88
CA GLU A 2 -10.19 -5.88 -3.51
C GLU A 2 -9.04 -6.19 -2.53
N ILE A 3 -9.11 -5.67 -1.29
CA ILE A 3 -8.12 -5.95 -0.24
C ILE A 3 -8.65 -7.10 0.63
N THR A 4 -7.97 -8.23 0.61
CA THR A 4 -8.38 -9.44 1.36
C THR A 4 -7.77 -9.50 2.75
N SER A 5 -6.62 -8.87 2.94
CA SER A 5 -5.93 -8.77 4.23
C SER A 5 -4.95 -7.60 4.23
N HIS A 6 -4.62 -7.08 5.41
CA HIS A 6 -3.58 -6.07 5.55
C HIS A 6 -2.76 -6.27 6.83
N THR A 7 -1.53 -5.77 6.78
CA THR A 7 -0.70 -5.51 7.95
C THR A 7 -0.30 -4.04 7.93
N VAL A 8 -0.31 -3.40 9.09
CA VAL A 8 0.16 -2.02 9.27
C VAL A 8 1.25 -1.99 10.33
N GLU A 9 2.36 -1.32 10.03
CA GLU A 9 3.46 -1.08 10.97
C GLU A 9 3.84 0.40 10.98
N LYS A 10 3.89 1.01 12.16
CA LYS A 10 4.37 2.39 12.32
C LYS A 10 5.88 2.44 12.19
N LEU A 11 6.37 3.18 11.19
CA LEU A 11 7.81 3.38 10.99
C LEU A 11 8.36 4.30 12.07
N GLN A 12 9.37 3.84 12.79
CA GLN A 12 10.08 4.66 13.75
C GLN A 12 10.98 5.66 13.01
N ASP A 13 10.83 6.95 13.29
CA ASP A 13 11.77 7.98 12.88
C ASP A 13 12.73 8.30 14.03
N PRO A 14 13.88 7.61 14.14
CA PRO A 14 14.85 7.88 15.20
C PRO A 14 15.50 9.27 15.06
N THR A 15 15.38 9.91 13.91
CA THR A 15 16.00 11.22 13.65
C THR A 15 15.14 12.39 14.10
N GLY A 16 13.81 12.21 14.13
CA GLY A 16 12.85 13.28 14.43
C GLY A 16 12.83 14.41 13.40
N ILE A 17 13.38 14.18 12.20
CA ILE A 17 13.44 15.18 11.13
C ILE A 17 12.15 15.16 10.30
N LEU A 18 11.46 14.03 10.28
CA LEU A 18 10.28 13.85 9.46
C LEU A 18 9.06 14.51 10.14
N ALA A 19 8.41 15.41 9.42
CA ALA A 19 7.14 15.96 9.85
C ALA A 19 6.05 14.90 9.68
N GLY A 20 5.38 14.57 10.79
CA GLY A 20 4.28 13.60 10.82
C GLY A 20 4.72 12.15 11.00
N ASP A 21 3.74 11.26 11.01
CA ASP A 21 3.93 9.83 11.19
C ASP A 21 4.02 9.11 9.83
N ARG A 22 4.71 7.97 9.81
CA ARG A 22 4.77 7.09 8.66
C ARG A 22 4.37 5.68 9.02
N TYR A 23 3.66 5.04 8.12
CA TYR A 23 3.18 3.68 8.28
C TYR A 23 3.54 2.88 7.04
N GLU A 24 4.04 1.67 7.22
CA GLU A 24 4.15 0.67 6.17
C GLU A 24 2.88 -0.18 6.20
N PHE A 25 2.18 -0.20 5.07
CA PHE A 25 1.05 -1.08 4.82
C PHE A 25 1.48 -2.19 3.86
N ILE A 26 1.20 -3.43 4.23
CA ILE A 26 1.27 -4.59 3.33
C ILE A 26 -0.16 -5.04 3.09
N LEU A 27 -0.69 -4.77 1.90
CA LEU A 27 -2.06 -5.07 1.50
C LEU A 27 -2.06 -6.29 0.59
N GLN A 28 -2.69 -7.38 1.00
CA GLN A 28 -2.97 -8.51 0.10
C GLN A 28 -4.14 -8.14 -0.79
N ILE A 29 -3.93 -8.24 -2.10
CA ILE A 29 -4.86 -7.74 -3.10
C ILE A 29 -5.33 -8.90 -3.98
N GLU A 30 -6.63 -8.94 -4.22
CA GLU A 30 -7.25 -9.80 -5.20
C GLU A 30 -7.72 -8.96 -6.40
N VAL A 31 -7.35 -9.39 -7.60
CA VAL A 31 -7.73 -8.77 -8.87
C VAL A 31 -8.34 -9.84 -9.80
N PRO A 32 -9.21 -9.47 -10.74
CA PRO A 32 -9.76 -10.40 -11.73
C PRO A 32 -8.67 -11.07 -12.58
N GLU A 33 -8.95 -12.27 -13.11
CA GLU A 33 -8.00 -13.01 -13.97
C GLU A 33 -7.62 -12.28 -15.27
N ASP A 34 -8.44 -11.32 -15.71
CA ASP A 34 -8.23 -10.51 -16.92
C ASP A 34 -7.40 -9.24 -16.65
N ASP A 35 -7.02 -9.00 -15.40
CA ASP A 35 -6.27 -7.82 -14.97
C ASP A 35 -4.76 -7.99 -15.21
N ASP A 36 -4.07 -6.93 -15.63
CA ASP A 36 -2.62 -6.94 -15.85
C ASP A 36 -1.82 -7.24 -14.57
N LEU A 37 -2.38 -6.93 -13.40
CA LEU A 37 -1.80 -7.26 -12.09
C LEU A 37 -2.03 -8.72 -11.67
N PHE A 38 -2.81 -9.51 -12.42
CA PHE A 38 -3.18 -10.84 -11.98
C PHE A 38 -1.99 -11.81 -11.92
N SER A 39 -1.95 -12.58 -10.83
CA SER A 39 -1.00 -13.69 -10.64
C SER A 39 -1.70 -14.83 -9.90
N GLU A 40 -1.57 -16.06 -10.39
CA GLU A 40 -2.11 -17.26 -9.72
C GLU A 40 -1.58 -17.45 -8.29
N LYS A 41 -0.43 -16.85 -7.99
CA LYS A 41 0.23 -16.93 -6.69
C LYS A 41 -0.19 -15.80 -5.74
N GLY A 42 -1.02 -14.87 -6.21
CA GLY A 42 -1.45 -13.68 -5.49
C GLY A 42 -0.50 -12.50 -5.66
N VAL A 43 -1.02 -11.31 -5.32
CA VAL A 43 -0.28 -10.05 -5.34
C VAL A 43 -0.50 -9.30 -4.04
N TYR A 44 0.53 -8.58 -3.61
CA TYR A 44 0.40 -7.63 -2.52
C TYR A 44 1.02 -6.28 -2.88
N LEU A 45 0.46 -5.23 -2.30
CA LEU A 45 0.99 -3.88 -2.35
C LEU A 45 1.71 -3.57 -1.05
N LYS A 46 2.95 -3.09 -1.16
CA LYS A 46 3.61 -2.36 -0.08
C LYS A 46 3.40 -0.88 -0.32
N ALA A 47 2.75 -0.19 0.63
CA ALA A 47 2.51 1.23 0.58
C ALA A 47 3.09 1.91 1.83
N ILE A 48 3.89 2.96 1.62
CA ILE A 48 4.34 3.85 2.68
C ILE A 48 3.36 5.00 2.75
N ILE A 49 2.64 5.11 3.85
CA ILE A 49 1.68 6.17 4.11
C ILE A 49 2.33 7.23 4.97
N ALA A 50 2.25 8.48 4.54
CA ALA A 50 2.68 9.63 5.32
C ALA A 50 1.46 10.38 5.85
N VAL A 51 1.41 10.57 7.16
CA VAL A 51 0.37 11.26 7.90
C VAL A 51 0.96 12.54 8.47
N ALA A 52 0.56 13.68 7.92
CA ALA A 52 0.88 15.01 8.43
C ALA A 52 -0.40 15.68 8.96
N GLU A 53 -0.24 16.81 9.68
CA GLU A 53 -1.34 17.50 10.38
C GLU A 53 -2.60 17.75 9.53
N ASP A 54 -2.44 18.00 8.22
CA ASP A 54 -3.54 18.34 7.31
C ASP A 54 -3.81 17.28 6.23
N ALA A 55 -2.98 16.23 6.14
CA ALA A 55 -3.05 15.31 5.00
C ALA A 55 -2.49 13.91 5.30
N VAL A 56 -3.22 12.91 4.80
CA VAL A 56 -2.73 11.53 4.65
C VAL A 56 -2.55 11.26 3.17
N ARG A 57 -1.37 10.77 2.79
CA ARG A 57 -1.02 10.44 1.41
C ARG A 57 -0.17 9.18 1.32
N VAL A 58 -0.24 8.51 0.18
CA VAL A 58 0.75 7.48 -0.20
C VAL A 58 2.04 8.18 -0.62
N ALA A 59 3.10 7.99 0.15
CA ALA A 59 4.44 8.53 -0.14
C ALA A 59 5.22 7.65 -1.13
N GLN A 60 5.01 6.33 -1.06
CA GLN A 60 5.60 5.34 -1.96
C GLN A 60 4.67 4.13 -2.02
N TYR A 61 4.61 3.46 -3.16
CA TYR A 61 3.94 2.17 -3.27
C TYR A 61 4.68 1.29 -4.28
N GLN A 62 4.58 -0.03 -4.10
CA GLN A 62 5.20 -1.04 -4.96
C GLN A 62 4.39 -2.34 -4.90
N PHE A 63 4.19 -2.97 -6.05
CA PHE A 63 3.53 -4.27 -6.15
C PHE A 63 4.53 -5.42 -6.16
N PHE A 64 4.11 -6.55 -5.59
CA PHE A 64 4.90 -7.76 -5.51
C PHE A 64 4.04 -9.00 -5.67
N GLU A 65 4.61 -10.04 -6.25
CA GLU A 65 4.04 -11.39 -6.23
C GLU A 65 4.16 -11.99 -4.81
N SER A 66 3.08 -12.53 -4.27
CA SER A 66 2.97 -12.94 -2.86
C SER A 66 3.89 -14.10 -2.42
N VAL A 67 4.30 -14.97 -3.32
CA VAL A 67 5.13 -16.15 -3.06
C VAL A 67 6.61 -15.86 -3.34
N THR A 68 6.96 -15.37 -4.53
CA THR A 68 8.37 -15.11 -4.89
C THR A 68 8.89 -13.77 -4.38
N ASN A 69 8.01 -12.84 -3.98
CA ASN A 69 8.35 -11.45 -3.67
C ASN A 69 9.03 -10.74 -4.85
N GLU A 70 8.74 -11.18 -6.07
CA GLU A 70 9.19 -10.50 -7.28
C GLU A 70 8.44 -9.19 -7.45
N TYR A 71 9.19 -8.12 -7.72
CA TYR A 71 8.63 -6.79 -7.98
C TYR A 71 7.87 -6.80 -9.31
N ILE A 72 6.69 -6.19 -9.29
CA ILE A 72 5.83 -6.02 -10.46
C ILE A 72 5.90 -4.55 -10.88
N ASP A 73 6.36 -4.29 -12.10
CA ASP A 73 6.53 -2.93 -12.65
C ASP A 73 5.21 -2.39 -13.21
N LEU A 74 4.23 -2.25 -12.33
CA LEU A 74 2.92 -1.68 -12.61
C LEU A 74 2.61 -0.57 -11.62
N GLU A 75 1.83 0.39 -12.07
CA GLU A 75 1.42 1.53 -11.26
C GLU A 75 -0.07 1.45 -10.96
N LEU A 76 -0.46 1.90 -9.77
CA LEU A 76 -1.87 2.12 -9.46
C LEU A 76 -2.44 3.20 -10.39
N GLU A 77 -3.63 2.95 -10.91
CA GLU A 77 -4.45 3.98 -11.58
C GLU A 77 -4.91 5.03 -10.57
N ASP A 78 -5.36 6.21 -11.03
CA ASP A 78 -5.77 7.31 -10.13
C ASP A 78 -6.92 6.91 -9.19
N ASP A 79 -7.91 6.15 -9.69
CA ASP A 79 -9.06 5.69 -8.90
C ASP A 79 -8.61 4.67 -7.83
N GLU A 80 -7.69 3.76 -8.18
CA GLU A 80 -7.11 2.80 -7.25
C GLU A 80 -6.25 3.49 -6.18
N LYS A 81 -5.47 4.51 -6.56
CA LYS A 81 -4.70 5.32 -5.60
C LYS A 81 -5.62 5.96 -4.56
N GLU A 82 -6.75 6.52 -4.99
CA GLU A 82 -7.72 7.11 -4.08
C GLU A 82 -8.32 6.05 -3.15
N PHE A 83 -8.69 4.88 -3.69
CA PHE A 83 -9.16 3.74 -2.91
C PHE A 83 -8.16 3.27 -1.84
N ILE A 84 -6.88 3.11 -2.20
CA ILE A 84 -5.82 2.70 -1.26
C ILE A 84 -5.62 3.77 -0.18
N VAL A 85 -5.62 5.05 -0.55
CA VAL A 85 -5.49 6.16 0.41
C VAL A 85 -6.66 6.15 1.40
N ASP A 86 -7.89 6.00 0.92
CA ASP A 86 -9.07 5.97 1.79
C ASP A 86 -9.05 4.76 2.73
N TYR A 87 -8.71 3.57 2.20
CA TYR A 87 -8.54 2.37 3.01
C TYR A 87 -7.50 2.56 4.12
N CYS A 88 -6.29 3.02 3.76
CA CYS A 88 -5.24 3.24 4.74
C CYS A 88 -5.64 4.28 5.80
N LYS A 89 -6.33 5.37 5.42
CA LYS A 89 -6.84 6.37 6.38
C LYS A 89 -7.76 5.76 7.44
N GLN A 90 -8.61 4.81 7.06
CA GLN A 90 -9.54 4.14 7.98
C GLN A 90 -8.84 3.13 8.91
N HIS A 91 -7.63 2.70 8.56
CA HIS A 91 -6.86 1.68 9.27
C HIS A 91 -5.59 2.20 9.96
N ILE A 92 -5.41 3.53 10.00
CA ILE A 92 -4.40 4.19 10.82
C ILE A 92 -5.08 4.66 12.10
N GLU A 93 -4.92 3.89 13.18
CA GLU A 93 -5.29 4.27 14.55
C GLU A 93 -4.05 4.32 15.46
#